data_AF-A0A9D0AU25-F1
#
_entry.id   AF-A0A9D0AU25-F1
#
_cell.length_a   1.000
_cell.length_b   1.000
_cell.length_c   1.000
_cell.angle_alpha   90.00
_cell.angle_beta   90.00
_cell.angle_gamma   90.00
#
_symmetry.space_group_name_H-M   'P 1'
#
loop_
_entity.id
_entity.type
_entity.pdbx_description
1 polymer ?
#
loop_
_entity_poly.entity_id
_entity_poly.type
_entity_poly.pdbx_seq_one_letter_code
_entity_poly.pdbx_strand_id
1 'polypeptide(L)' 'MQNYFSKILISLLLIISTYGYSSELQDITVYRSPNCGCCSGWIKHLQEHQFNVIDIKTNNINKLK' A
#
# COMPACT_ATOMS: atom_id res chain seq x y z
N MET A 1 -8.61 4.59 47.81
CA MET A 1 -8.18 5.33 46.61
C MET A 1 -7.31 4.51 45.63
N GLN A 2 -7.08 3.20 45.84
CA GLN A 2 -6.35 2.36 44.87
C GLN A 2 -7.14 2.02 43.58
N ASN A 3 -8.48 1.99 43.61
CA ASN A 3 -9.31 1.48 42.50
C ASN A 3 -9.44 2.44 41.30
N TYR A 4 -8.95 3.68 41.43
CA TYR A 4 -8.91 4.65 40.34
C TYR A 4 -7.69 4.45 39.43
N PHE A 5 -6.57 4.01 40.00
CA PHE A 5 -5.33 3.76 39.26
C PHE A 5 -5.51 2.64 38.21
N SER A 6 -6.23 1.57 38.59
CA SER A 6 -6.58 0.46 37.70
C SER A 6 -7.51 0.90 36.55
N LYS A 7 -8.48 1.78 36.81
CA LYS A 7 -9.42 2.29 35.79
C LYS A 7 -8.76 3.25 34.79
N ILE A 8 -7.80 4.04 35.26
CA ILE A 8 -7.00 4.95 34.41
C ILE A 8 -6.09 4.14 33.50
N LEU A 9 -5.45 3.09 34.02
CA LEU A 9 -4.58 2.19 33.25
C LEU A 9 -5.35 1.45 32.13
N ILE A 10 -6.57 0.99 32.42
CA ILE A 10 -7.46 0.33 31.44
C ILE A 10 -7.94 1.31 30.37
N SER A 11 -8.28 2.54 30.75
CA SER A 11 -8.65 3.58 29.76
C SER A 11 -7.50 3.93 28.81
N LEU A 12 -6.25 3.93 29.29
CA LEU A 12 -5.07 4.25 28.50
C LEU A 12 -4.74 3.15 27.46
N LEU A 13 -4.88 1.87 27.84
CA LEU A 13 -4.66 0.72 26.96
C LEU A 13 -5.61 0.68 25.76
N LEU A 14 -6.86 1.11 25.94
CA LEU A 14 -7.85 1.19 24.85
C LEU A 14 -7.50 2.25 23.79
N ILE A 15 -6.74 3.28 24.15
CA ILE A 15 -6.36 4.38 23.26
C ILE A 15 -5.24 3.96 22.28
N ILE A 16 -4.40 2.98 22.63
CA ILE A 16 -3.27 2.58 21.78
C ILE A 16 -3.71 1.61 20.67
N SER A 17 -4.72 0.77 20.94
CA SER A 17 -5.35 -0.12 19.94
C SER A 17 -6.02 0.60 18.77
N THR A 18 -6.21 1.92 18.84
CA THR A 18 -6.71 2.74 17.72
C THR A 18 -5.62 3.25 16.80
N TYR A 19 -4.34 3.01 17.09
CA TYR A 19 -3.22 3.38 16.22
C TYR A 19 -2.65 2.15 15.52
N GLY A 20 -3.40 1.63 14.54
CA GLY A 20 -2.91 0.60 13.64
C GLY A 20 -3.37 0.92 12.23
N TYR A 21 -2.45 1.43 11.41
CA TYR A 21 -2.06 0.90 10.10
C TYR A 21 -1.18 1.94 9.40
N SER A 22 0.08 1.58 9.12
CA SER A 22 0.85 2.32 8.11
C SER A 22 0.20 2.04 6.76
N SER A 23 -0.37 3.07 6.14
CA SER A 23 -1.04 3.03 4.84
C SER A 23 -0.17 3.63 3.74
N GLU A 24 1.16 3.58 3.89
CA GLU A 24 2.03 4.01 2.81
C GLU A 24 1.91 3.01 1.67
N LEU A 25 1.39 3.49 0.52
CA LEU A 25 1.25 2.66 -0.67
C LEU A 25 2.63 2.16 -1.07
N GLN A 26 2.74 0.88 -1.38
CA GLN A 26 4.00 0.35 -1.87
C GLN A 26 4.22 0.80 -3.30
N ASP A 27 5.34 1.47 -3.55
CA ASP A 27 5.74 1.88 -4.89
C ASP A 27 6.11 0.67 -5.75
N ILE A 28 5.55 0.61 -6.96
CA ILE A 28 5.91 -0.37 -7.97
C ILE A 28 6.06 0.29 -9.33
N THR A 29 7.22 0.12 -9.96
CA THR A 29 7.45 0.63 -11.32
C THR A 29 7.20 -0.48 -12.34
N VAL A 30 6.33 -0.22 -13.30
CA VAL A 30 5.94 -1.15 -14.36
C VAL A 30 6.43 -0.64 -15.70
N TYR A 31 7.41 -1.32 -16.27
CA TYR A 31 7.86 -1.06 -17.64
C TYR A 31 7.08 -1.93 -18.62
N ARG A 32 6.39 -1.31 -19.58
CA ARG A 32 5.60 -2.06 -20.57
C ARG A 32 5.69 -1.49 -21.98
N SER A 33 5.40 -2.32 -22.97
CA SER A 33 5.19 -1.82 -24.34
C SER A 33 3.95 -0.92 -24.40
N PRO A 34 3.97 0.19 -25.16
CA PRO A 34 2.77 1.02 -25.40
C PRO A 34 1.61 0.21 -25.99
N ASN A 35 1.92 -0.86 -26.71
CA ASN A 35 0.96 -1.68 -27.45
C ASN A 35 0.52 -2.95 -26.68
N CYS A 36 0.90 -3.08 -25.40
CA CYS A 36 0.51 -4.22 -24.57
C CYS A 36 -0.86 -3.99 -23.91
N GLY A 37 -1.93 -4.54 -24.49
CA GLY A 37 -3.28 -4.44 -23.94
C GLY A 37 -3.47 -5.16 -22.60
N CYS A 38 -2.90 -6.37 -22.44
CA CYS A 38 -3.04 -7.18 -21.22
C CYS A 38 -2.35 -6.58 -19.99
N CYS A 39 -1.24 -5.84 -20.19
CA CYS A 39 -0.53 -5.14 -19.13
C CYS A 39 -1.42 -4.14 -18.37
N SER A 40 -2.42 -3.57 -19.06
CA SER A 40 -3.36 -2.63 -18.45
C SER A 40 -4.27 -3.29 -17.42
N GLY A 41 -4.61 -4.57 -17.60
CA GLY A 41 -5.40 -5.33 -16.62
C GLY A 41 -4.61 -5.60 -15.34
N TRP A 42 -3.32 -5.94 -15.47
CA TRP A 42 -2.45 -6.17 -14.33
C TRP A 42 -2.17 -4.88 -13.53
N ILE A 43 -1.95 -3.75 -14.22
CA ILE A 43 -1.81 -2.43 -13.56
C ILE A 43 -3.06 -2.10 -12.74
N LYS A 44 -4.27 -2.34 -13.28
CA LYS A 44 -5.51 -2.12 -12.53
C LYS A 44 -5.57 -2.94 -11.26
N HIS A 45 -5.22 -4.23 -11.34
CA HIS A 45 -5.20 -5.11 -10.17
C HIS A 45 -4.23 -4.62 -9.09
N LEU A 46 -3.03 -4.14 -9.47
CA LEU A 46 -2.09 -3.55 -8.51
C LEU A 46 -2.67 -2.30 -7.82
N GLN A 47 -3.32 -1.42 -8.59
CA GLN A 47 -3.96 -0.22 -8.04
C GLN A 47 -5.11 -0.55 -7.09
N GLU A 48 -5.93 -1.57 -7.41
CA GLU A 48 -7.00 -2.09 -6.54
C GLU A 48 -6.46 -2.62 -5.20
N HIS A 49 -5.25 -3.14 -5.20
CA HIS A 49 -4.54 -3.63 -4.01
C HIS A 49 -3.63 -2.60 -3.35
N GLN A 50 -3.86 -1.30 -3.59
CA GLN A 50 -3.19 -0.21 -2.87
C GLN A 50 -1.67 -0.15 -3.12
N PHE A 51 -1.24 -0.51 -4.33
CA PHE A 51 0.10 -0.18 -4.81
C PHE A 51 0.09 1.20 -5.49
N ASN A 52 1.16 1.97 -5.29
CA ASN A 52 1.42 3.18 -6.08
C ASN A 52 2.17 2.77 -7.36
N VAL A 53 1.42 2.64 -8.45
CA VAL A 53 1.94 2.13 -9.71
C VAL A 53 2.50 3.25 -10.59
N ILE A 54 3.78 3.18 -10.91
CA ILE A 54 4.46 4.04 -11.87
C ILE A 54 4.51 3.32 -13.24
N ASP A 55 3.60 3.67 -14.16
CA ASP A 55 3.51 3.07 -15.51
C ASP A 55 4.47 3.75 -16.49
N ILE A 56 5.56 3.07 -16.86
CA ILE A 56 6.54 3.55 -17.84
C ILE A 56 6.37 2.78 -19.16
N LYS A 57 5.85 3.48 -20.16
CA LYS A 57 5.71 2.91 -21.51
C LYS A 57 7.01 3.05 -22.30
N THR A 58 7.49 1.96 -22.88
CA THR A 58 8.72 1.92 -23.66
C THR A 58 8.62 0.96 -24.85
N ASN A 59 9.10 1.41 -26.02
CA ASN A 59 9.21 0.55 -27.21
C ASN A 59 10.33 -0.50 -27.08
N ASN A 60 11.22 -0.35 -26.10
CA ASN A 60 12.43 -1.17 -25.95
C ASN A 60 12.37 -2.07 -24.71
N ILE A 61 11.23 -2.72 -24.45
CA ILE A 61 11.08 -3.59 -23.27
C ILE A 61 12.14 -4.70 -23.19
N ASN A 62 12.61 -5.18 -24.34
CA ASN A 62 13.66 -6.20 -24.42
C ASN A 62 15.03 -5.74 -23.91
N LYS A 63 15.27 -4.43 -23.75
CA LYS A 63 16.53 -3.90 -23.20
C LYS A 63 16.52 -3.81 -21.66
N LEU A 64 15.38 -4.06 -21.03
CA LEU A 64 15.17 -3.90 -19.59
C LEU A 64 15.09 -5.24 -18.84
N LYS A 65 15.26 -6.35 -19.56
CA LYS A 65 15.12 -7.72 -19.04
C LYS A 65 16.45 -8.45 -19.09
#